data_AF-R7I0T9-F1
#
_entry.id   AF-R7I0T9-F1
#
_cell.length_a   1.000
_cell.length_b   1.000
_cell.length_c   1.000
_cell.angle_alpha   90.00
_cell.angle_beta   90.00
_cell.angle_gamma   90.00
#
_symmetry.space_group_name_H-M   'P 1'
#
loop_
_entity.id
_entity.type
_entity.pdbx_description
1 polymer ?
#
loop_
_entity_poly.entity_id
_entity_poly.type
_entity_poly.pdbx_seq_one_letter_code
_entity_poly.pdbx_strand_id
1 'polypeptide(L)'
;MDKKELINYFKSLGLTVHTSTKARGHQGFFLNNRIDISKNITENRIIPTLLHEFAHYIHSKIEPDMNRTGGTLAMLFKEDNPVFIEELIKVTNFVDQNSLCVRLYEHKDRVKSKIKEYEKIIKLYYPKFMRSKKFKEFDKYIKKSNARYLLKYDRVKLIQGGFFRKTTKLYTIDNLEKDFTDMPKAFAAYIRLKSFQKKQSRISARINKYKKYYERPTELFARLVEGLYLDKEWTQAIAPNVTKRFYDLLKCGYYHELVNLL
;
A
#
# COMPACT_ATOMS: atom_id res chain seq x y z
N MET A 1 -0.95 -31.32 6.03
CA MET A 1 -0.27 -31.60 4.75
C MET A 1 1.05 -30.88 4.73
N ASP A 2 2.10 -31.52 4.22
CA ASP A 2 3.38 -30.86 3.96
C ASP A 2 3.35 -30.07 2.63
N LYS A 3 4.43 -29.34 2.35
CA LYS A 3 4.57 -28.53 1.13
C LYS A 3 4.43 -29.35 -0.16
N LYS A 4 5.01 -30.55 -0.21
CA LYS A 4 5.02 -31.38 -1.42
C LYS A 4 3.64 -31.98 -1.67
N GLU A 5 2.99 -32.47 -0.62
CA GLU A 5 1.61 -32.94 -0.64
C GLU A 5 0.66 -31.85 -1.13
N LEU A 6 0.79 -30.63 -0.59
CA LEU A 6 -0.06 -29.50 -0.97
C LEU A 6 0.10 -29.13 -2.45
N ILE A 7 1.34 -29.06 -2.94
CA ILE A 7 1.62 -28.78 -4.35
C ILE A 7 1.06 -29.89 -5.25
N ASN A 8 1.23 -31.15 -4.87
CA ASN A 8 0.70 -32.28 -5.63
C ASN A 8 -0.83 -32.27 -5.67
N TYR A 9 -1.46 -31.94 -4.54
CA TYR A 9 -2.89 -31.76 -4.47
C TYR A 9 -3.37 -30.66 -5.40
N PHE A 10 -2.76 -29.47 -5.38
CA PHE A 10 -3.12 -28.39 -6.30
C PHE A 10 -2.96 -28.81 -7.77
N LYS A 11 -1.89 -29.52 -8.11
CA LYS A 11 -1.67 -30.06 -9.45
C LYS A 11 -2.75 -31.09 -9.85
N SER A 12 -3.21 -31.93 -8.93
CA SER A 12 -4.31 -32.87 -9.21
C SER A 12 -5.65 -32.17 -9.52
N LEU A 13 -5.81 -30.92 -9.07
CA LEU A 13 -6.96 -30.07 -9.41
C LEU A 13 -6.78 -29.31 -10.74
N GLY A 14 -5.72 -29.60 -11.48
CA GLY A 14 -5.40 -28.95 -12.75
C GLY A 14 -4.67 -27.61 -12.63
N LEU A 15 -4.18 -27.25 -11.44
CA LEU A 15 -3.38 -26.04 -11.26
C LEU A 15 -1.92 -26.26 -11.68
N THR A 16 -1.36 -25.26 -12.37
CA THR A 16 0.09 -25.17 -12.56
C THR A 16 0.71 -24.48 -11.35
N VAL A 17 1.68 -25.11 -10.69
CA VAL A 17 2.34 -24.54 -9.51
C VAL A 17 3.85 -24.42 -9.72
N HIS A 18 4.39 -23.21 -9.61
CA HIS A 18 5.82 -22.94 -9.70
C HIS A 18 6.34 -22.27 -8.43
N THR A 19 7.41 -22.81 -7.83
CA THR A 19 7.93 -22.33 -6.53
C THR A 19 9.23 -21.53 -6.61
N SER A 20 9.71 -21.22 -7.82
CA SER A 20 11.03 -20.62 -8.05
C SER A 20 10.96 -19.42 -9.01
N THR A 21 9.86 -18.65 -8.97
CA THR A 21 9.63 -17.56 -9.92
C THR A 21 10.01 -16.20 -9.37
N LYS A 22 10.15 -15.20 -10.25
CA LYS A 22 10.03 -13.79 -9.87
C LYS A 22 8.53 -13.49 -9.84
N ALA A 23 7.86 -13.72 -8.70
CA ALA A 23 6.42 -13.54 -8.51
C ALA A 23 5.99 -12.06 -8.57
N ARG A 24 6.41 -11.31 -9.61
CA ARG A 24 6.10 -9.90 -9.88
C ARG A 24 6.36 -8.93 -8.72
N GLY A 25 7.25 -9.29 -7.80
CA GLY A 25 7.57 -8.50 -6.60
C GLY A 25 6.69 -8.83 -5.37
N HIS A 26 5.80 -9.82 -5.47
CA HIS A 26 4.99 -10.38 -4.39
C HIS A 26 5.60 -11.67 -3.84
N GLN A 27 5.03 -12.18 -2.74
CA GLN A 27 5.40 -13.49 -2.18
C GLN A 27 4.83 -14.64 -3.00
N GLY A 28 3.61 -14.48 -3.50
CA GLY A 28 2.96 -15.36 -4.47
C GLY A 28 2.04 -14.57 -5.39
N PHE A 29 1.50 -15.24 -6.42
CA PHE A 29 0.31 -14.78 -7.12
C PHE A 29 -0.44 -15.95 -7.79
N PHE A 30 -1.76 -15.84 -7.86
CA PHE A 30 -2.65 -16.65 -8.67
C PHE A 30 -3.13 -15.89 -9.91
N LEU A 31 -3.04 -16.51 -11.08
CA LEU A 31 -3.63 -15.99 -12.33
C LEU A 31 -3.83 -17.13 -13.33
N ASN A 32 -4.99 -17.22 -13.99
CA ASN A 32 -5.26 -18.17 -15.07
C ASN A 32 -4.88 -19.63 -14.74
N ASN A 33 -5.41 -20.18 -13.64
CA ASN A 33 -5.12 -21.55 -13.15
C ASN A 33 -3.63 -21.82 -12.86
N ARG A 34 -2.86 -20.77 -12.58
CA ARG A 34 -1.45 -20.87 -12.23
C ARG A 34 -1.18 -20.16 -10.90
N ILE A 35 -0.47 -20.85 -10.01
CA ILE A 35 0.07 -20.33 -8.75
C ILE A 35 1.59 -20.25 -8.89
N ASP A 36 2.13 -19.05 -8.69
CA ASP A 36 3.55 -18.78 -8.68
C ASP A 36 3.98 -18.32 -7.29
N ILE A 37 4.97 -18.97 -6.69
CA ILE A 37 5.60 -18.58 -5.43
C ILE A 37 6.98 -18.01 -5.72
N SER A 38 7.32 -16.93 -5.00
CA SER A 38 8.60 -16.24 -5.09
C SER A 38 9.74 -17.10 -4.58
N LYS A 39 10.84 -17.16 -5.34
CA LYS A 39 12.06 -17.87 -4.89
C LYS A 39 12.70 -17.30 -3.62
N ASN A 40 12.37 -16.06 -3.25
CA ASN A 40 12.98 -15.35 -2.11
C ASN A 40 12.11 -15.44 -0.84
N ILE A 41 11.02 -16.21 -0.86
CA ILE A 41 10.16 -16.37 0.29
C ILE A 41 10.85 -17.23 1.37
N THR A 42 10.61 -16.93 2.65
CA THR A 42 11.11 -17.76 3.75
C THR A 42 10.32 -19.08 3.81
N GLU A 43 10.98 -20.18 4.20
CA GLU A 43 10.37 -21.53 4.16
C GLU A 43 9.07 -21.61 4.96
N ASN A 44 9.03 -20.98 6.14
CA ASN A 44 7.85 -20.91 7.01
C ASN A 44 6.67 -20.12 6.41
N ARG A 45 6.85 -19.40 5.29
CA ARG A 45 5.81 -18.65 4.60
C ARG A 45 5.32 -19.32 3.33
N ILE A 46 5.94 -20.42 2.90
CA ILE A 46 5.56 -21.11 1.66
C ILE A 46 4.14 -21.67 1.74
N ILE A 47 3.83 -22.46 2.77
CA ILE A 47 2.49 -23.05 2.91
C ILE A 47 1.41 -21.96 3.10
N PRO A 48 1.58 -20.96 4.00
CA PRO A 48 0.63 -19.86 4.11
C PRO A 48 0.37 -19.14 2.78
N THR A 49 1.42 -18.90 1.99
CA THR A 49 1.28 -18.24 0.68
C THR A 49 0.59 -19.14 -0.34
N LEU A 50 0.91 -20.44 -0.37
CA LEU A 50 0.21 -21.39 -1.23
C LEU A 50 -1.29 -21.44 -0.92
N LEU A 51 -1.66 -21.46 0.36
CA LEU A 51 -3.07 -21.44 0.78
C LEU A 51 -3.76 -20.11 0.44
N HIS A 52 -3.05 -18.99 0.58
CA HIS A 52 -3.52 -17.67 0.17
C HIS A 52 -3.86 -17.64 -1.34
N GLU A 53 -2.92 -18.07 -2.19
CA GLU A 53 -3.14 -18.11 -3.64
C GLU A 53 -4.20 -19.15 -4.03
N PHE A 54 -4.31 -20.25 -3.28
CA PHE A 54 -5.38 -21.22 -3.48
C PHE A 54 -6.75 -20.66 -3.11
N ALA A 55 -6.85 -19.84 -2.07
CA ALA A 55 -8.09 -19.15 -1.73
C ALA A 55 -8.54 -18.21 -2.86
N HIS A 56 -7.60 -17.53 -3.54
CA HIS A 56 -7.91 -16.79 -4.76
C HIS A 56 -8.43 -17.70 -5.89
N TYR A 57 -7.83 -18.89 -6.07
CA TYR A 57 -8.37 -19.87 -7.02
C TYR A 57 -9.81 -20.27 -6.69
N ILE A 58 -10.12 -20.58 -5.42
CA ILE A 58 -11.49 -20.92 -4.99
C ILE A 58 -12.44 -19.74 -5.21
N HIS A 59 -12.04 -18.51 -4.88
CA HIS A 59 -12.86 -17.34 -5.17
C HIS A 59 -13.10 -17.17 -6.68
N SER A 60 -12.11 -17.44 -7.53
CA SER A 60 -12.32 -17.39 -8.99
C SER A 60 -13.36 -18.38 -9.51
N LYS A 61 -13.56 -19.52 -8.83
CA LYS A 61 -14.64 -20.46 -9.16
C LYS A 61 -16.01 -19.93 -8.74
N ILE A 62 -16.08 -19.28 -7.58
CA ILE A 62 -17.32 -18.72 -7.03
C ILE A 62 -17.74 -17.46 -7.79
N GLU A 63 -16.77 -16.61 -8.14
CA GLU A 63 -16.97 -15.32 -8.79
C GLU A 63 -15.87 -15.11 -9.86
N PRO A 64 -16.11 -15.56 -11.11
CA PRO A 64 -15.08 -15.55 -12.18
C PRO A 64 -14.47 -14.18 -12.49
N ASP A 65 -15.25 -13.11 -12.31
CA ASP A 65 -14.84 -11.73 -12.57
C ASP A 65 -14.04 -11.10 -11.40
N MET A 66 -13.80 -11.83 -10.31
CA MET A 66 -13.17 -11.29 -9.08
C MET A 66 -11.79 -10.67 -9.32
N ASN A 67 -11.03 -11.16 -10.30
CA ASN A 67 -9.72 -10.60 -10.64
C ASN A 67 -9.83 -9.15 -11.14
N ARG A 68 -10.97 -8.79 -11.75
CA ARG A 68 -11.27 -7.44 -12.25
C ARG A 68 -11.99 -6.60 -11.20
N THR A 69 -12.94 -7.18 -10.47
CA THR A 69 -13.83 -6.44 -9.56
C THR A 69 -13.30 -6.34 -8.13
N GLY A 70 -12.37 -7.22 -7.73
CA GLY A 70 -11.98 -7.41 -6.33
C GLY A 70 -12.95 -8.30 -5.52
N GLY A 71 -13.96 -8.83 -6.19
CA GLY A 71 -14.99 -9.70 -5.64
C GLY A 71 -15.94 -9.03 -4.64
N THR A 72 -16.86 -9.80 -4.09
CA THR A 72 -17.84 -9.32 -3.09
C THR A 72 -17.98 -10.28 -1.90
N LEU A 73 -18.28 -9.73 -0.71
CA LEU A 73 -18.58 -10.55 0.47
C LEU A 73 -19.89 -11.32 0.31
N ALA A 74 -20.87 -10.74 -0.36
CA ALA A 74 -22.13 -11.41 -0.67
C ALA A 74 -21.93 -12.72 -1.46
N MET A 75 -20.97 -12.73 -2.40
CA MET A 75 -20.59 -13.96 -3.10
C MET A 75 -19.83 -14.90 -2.17
N LEU A 76 -18.80 -14.42 -1.46
CA LEU A 76 -17.95 -15.27 -0.62
C LEU A 76 -18.66 -15.90 0.58
N PHE A 77 -19.60 -15.20 1.20
CA PHE A 77 -20.22 -15.60 2.47
C PHE A 77 -21.75 -15.75 2.38
N LYS A 78 -22.34 -15.59 1.18
CA LYS A 78 -23.79 -15.65 0.96
C LYS A 78 -24.57 -14.73 1.91
N GLU A 79 -23.93 -13.65 2.33
CA GLU A 79 -24.40 -12.70 3.33
C GLU A 79 -23.60 -11.41 3.17
N ASP A 80 -24.26 -10.25 3.31
CA ASP A 80 -23.61 -8.95 3.34
C ASP A 80 -23.76 -8.35 4.74
N ASN A 81 -22.80 -8.67 5.60
CA ASN A 81 -22.80 -8.28 7.00
C ASN A 81 -21.60 -7.37 7.29
N PRO A 82 -21.81 -6.10 7.69
CA PRO A 82 -20.73 -5.18 8.01
C PRO A 82 -19.76 -5.71 9.08
N VAL A 83 -20.24 -6.54 10.01
CA VAL A 83 -19.41 -7.18 11.04
C VAL A 83 -18.32 -8.04 10.41
N PHE A 84 -18.59 -8.69 9.27
CA PHE A 84 -17.59 -9.53 8.60
C PHE A 84 -16.41 -8.70 8.10
N ILE A 85 -16.64 -7.49 7.60
CA ILE A 85 -15.55 -6.62 7.15
C ILE A 85 -14.62 -6.31 8.32
N GLU A 86 -15.18 -5.92 9.48
CA GLU A 86 -14.39 -5.58 10.66
C GLU A 86 -13.56 -6.77 11.16
N GLU A 87 -14.18 -7.96 11.21
CA GLU A 87 -13.53 -9.20 11.62
C GLU A 87 -12.43 -9.63 10.64
N LEU A 88 -12.70 -9.61 9.33
CA LEU A 88 -11.73 -9.95 8.29
C LEU A 88 -10.53 -8.98 8.29
N ILE A 89 -10.75 -7.70 8.59
CA ILE A 89 -9.67 -6.72 8.76
C ILE A 89 -8.81 -7.09 9.99
N LYS A 90 -9.41 -7.51 11.10
CA LYS A 90 -8.65 -7.98 12.28
C LYS A 90 -7.78 -9.19 11.94
N VAL A 91 -8.32 -10.18 11.22
CA VAL A 91 -7.55 -11.34 10.75
C VAL A 91 -6.43 -10.90 9.82
N THR A 92 -6.70 -10.00 8.89
CA THR A 92 -5.68 -9.45 7.97
C THR A 92 -4.54 -8.77 8.73
N ASN A 93 -4.84 -7.99 9.77
CA ASN A 93 -3.84 -7.33 10.61
C ASN A 93 -2.99 -8.34 11.41
N PHE A 94 -3.59 -9.44 11.85
CA PHE A 94 -2.90 -10.55 12.52
C PHE A 94 -1.96 -11.27 11.55
N VAL A 95 -2.45 -11.62 10.36
CA VAL A 95 -1.71 -12.42 9.36
C VAL A 95 -0.60 -11.63 8.67
N ASP A 96 -0.84 -10.34 8.37
CA ASP A 96 0.13 -9.46 7.72
C ASP A 96 0.15 -8.08 8.39
N GLN A 97 1.10 -7.90 9.30
CA GLN A 97 1.29 -6.64 10.03
C GLN A 97 1.57 -5.43 9.11
N ASN A 98 1.99 -5.63 7.85
CA ASN A 98 2.17 -4.52 6.91
C ASN A 98 0.85 -3.82 6.55
N SER A 99 -0.28 -4.52 6.70
CA SER A 99 -1.63 -3.95 6.50
C SER A 99 -1.91 -2.75 7.41
N LEU A 100 -1.34 -2.75 8.63
CA LEU A 100 -1.44 -1.64 9.58
C LEU A 100 -0.74 -0.36 9.11
N CYS A 101 0.16 -0.45 8.12
CA CYS A 101 0.89 0.68 7.56
C CYS A 101 1.66 1.53 8.61
N VAL A 102 2.06 0.95 9.75
CA VAL A 102 2.65 1.67 10.90
C VAL A 102 3.79 2.60 10.49
N ARG A 103 4.78 2.06 9.76
CA ARG A 103 5.95 2.84 9.28
C ARG A 103 5.56 4.03 8.38
N LEU A 104 4.48 3.89 7.60
CA LEU A 104 4.00 4.98 6.75
C LEU A 104 3.31 6.07 7.57
N TYR A 105 2.54 5.71 8.59
CA TYR A 105 1.95 6.67 9.53
C TYR A 105 3.02 7.42 10.31
N GLU A 106 4.00 6.71 10.88
CA GLU A 106 5.16 7.35 11.54
C GLU A 106 5.92 8.30 10.62
N HIS A 107 6.09 7.92 9.35
CA HIS A 107 6.73 8.79 8.36
C HIS A 107 5.87 10.02 8.04
N LYS A 108 4.55 9.84 7.92
CA LYS A 108 3.58 10.92 7.70
C LYS A 108 3.61 11.92 8.86
N ASP A 109 3.71 11.45 10.10
CA ASP A 109 3.76 12.29 11.29
C ASP A 109 5.06 13.08 11.38
N ARG A 110 6.21 12.45 11.11
CA ARG A 110 7.49 13.17 10.99
C ARG A 110 7.43 14.28 9.94
N VAL A 111 6.83 14.00 8.78
CA VAL A 111 6.61 15.00 7.72
C VAL A 111 5.67 16.12 8.19
N LYS A 112 4.57 15.78 8.89
CA LYS A 112 3.62 16.76 9.45
C LYS A 112 4.29 17.68 10.47
N SER A 113 5.19 17.16 11.30
CA SER A 113 5.99 17.94 12.23
C SER A 113 6.91 18.92 11.51
N LYS A 114 7.61 18.50 10.44
CA LYS A 114 8.42 19.40 9.61
C LYS A 114 7.60 20.49 8.93
N ILE A 115 6.38 20.20 8.46
CA ILE A 115 5.46 21.22 7.93
C ILE A 115 5.15 22.29 8.99
N LYS A 116 4.87 21.87 10.23
CA LYS A 116 4.60 22.80 11.34
C LYS A 116 5.83 23.64 11.69
N GLU A 117 7.03 23.06 11.66
CA GLU A 117 8.29 23.76 11.89
C GLU A 117 8.50 24.90 10.87
N TYR A 118 8.38 24.61 9.57
CA TYR A 118 8.51 25.66 8.55
C TYR A 118 7.37 26.68 8.60
N GLU A 119 6.15 26.27 8.96
CA GLU A 119 5.04 27.22 9.16
C GLU A 119 5.35 28.22 10.28
N LYS A 120 5.96 27.77 11.39
CA LYS A 120 6.40 28.66 12.47
C LYS A 120 7.44 29.67 11.95
N ILE A 121 8.44 29.21 11.21
CA ILE A 121 9.48 30.10 10.63
C ILE A 121 8.86 31.17 9.73
N ILE A 122 7.88 30.82 8.89
CA ILE A 122 7.19 31.78 8.02
C ILE A 122 6.40 32.78 8.86
N LYS A 123 5.68 32.30 9.88
CA LYS A 123 4.84 33.15 10.75
C LYS A 123 5.62 34.14 11.60
N LEU A 124 6.91 33.90 11.87
CA LEU A 124 7.77 34.91 12.53
C LEU A 124 7.83 36.22 11.72
N TYR A 125 7.80 36.13 10.39
CA TYR A 125 7.87 37.29 9.50
C TYR A 125 6.49 37.66 8.92
N TYR A 126 5.59 36.69 8.79
CA TYR A 126 4.26 36.85 8.22
C TYR A 126 3.19 36.22 9.13
N PRO A 127 2.79 36.87 10.24
CA PRO A 127 1.91 36.27 11.26
C PRO A 127 0.55 35.80 10.72
N LYS A 128 0.02 36.48 9.68
CA LYS A 128 -1.24 36.14 9.02
C LYS A 128 -1.12 35.01 7.99
N PHE A 129 0.05 34.39 7.83
CA PHE A 129 0.28 33.30 6.88
C PHE A 129 -0.65 32.11 7.16
N MET A 130 -1.30 31.63 6.10
CA MET A 130 -2.15 30.44 6.13
C MET A 130 -1.75 29.48 5.01
N ARG A 131 -1.47 28.21 5.36
CA ARG A 131 -1.02 27.16 4.42
C ARG A 131 -1.98 26.89 3.26
N SER A 132 -3.28 27.09 3.49
CA SER A 132 -4.34 26.87 2.51
C SER A 132 -4.56 28.05 1.55
N LYS A 133 -4.02 29.23 1.87
CA LYS A 133 -4.20 30.45 1.06
C LYS A 133 -2.96 30.71 0.20
N LYS A 134 -3.13 31.51 -0.85
CA LYS A 134 -2.02 32.02 -1.66
C LYS A 134 -1.14 32.92 -0.81
N PHE A 135 0.18 32.78 -0.96
CA PHE A 135 1.16 33.61 -0.27
C PHE A 135 1.66 34.68 -1.25
N LYS A 136 0.90 35.78 -1.37
CA LYS A 136 1.06 36.78 -2.42
C LYS A 136 2.45 37.42 -2.44
N GLU A 137 3.02 37.66 -1.26
CA GLU A 137 4.35 38.25 -1.06
C GLU A 137 5.43 37.33 -1.65
N PHE A 138 5.33 36.03 -1.38
CA PHE A 138 6.20 35.03 -1.98
C PHE A 138 5.98 34.90 -3.49
N ASP A 139 4.72 34.89 -3.96
CA ASP A 139 4.39 34.75 -5.38
C ASP A 139 4.99 35.89 -6.22
N LYS A 140 4.99 37.13 -5.68
CA LYS A 140 5.67 38.28 -6.30
C LYS A 140 7.18 38.09 -6.39
N TYR A 141 7.79 37.65 -5.29
CA TYR A 141 9.24 37.41 -5.21
C TYR A 141 9.72 36.34 -6.19
N ILE A 142 9.02 35.21 -6.27
CA ILE A 142 9.51 34.02 -6.98
C ILE A 142 9.32 34.08 -8.50
N LYS A 143 8.48 35.01 -9.01
CA LYS A 143 8.00 35.03 -10.40
C LYS A 143 9.12 34.95 -11.46
N LYS A 144 10.22 35.69 -11.22
CA LYS A 144 11.40 35.77 -12.11
C LYS A 144 12.58 34.91 -11.63
N SER A 145 12.46 34.22 -10.50
CA SER A 145 13.52 33.40 -9.92
C SER A 145 13.46 31.96 -10.40
N ASN A 146 14.62 31.35 -10.65
CA ASN A 146 14.74 29.91 -10.93
C ASN A 146 14.28 29.04 -9.74
N ALA A 147 14.24 29.59 -8.52
CA ALA A 147 13.70 28.89 -7.36
C ALA A 147 12.21 28.52 -7.51
N ARG A 148 11.45 29.14 -8.44
CA ARG A 148 10.05 28.77 -8.71
C ARG A 148 9.90 27.29 -9.11
N TYR A 149 10.91 26.72 -9.79
CA TYR A 149 10.88 25.32 -10.19
C TYR A 149 10.94 24.38 -8.97
N LEU A 150 11.52 24.86 -7.84
CA LEU A 150 11.59 24.10 -6.59
C LEU A 150 10.24 24.00 -5.85
N LEU A 151 9.23 24.78 -6.27
CA LEU A 151 7.85 24.59 -5.80
C LEU A 151 7.27 23.27 -6.32
N LYS A 152 7.69 22.83 -7.51
CA LYS A 152 7.22 21.60 -8.15
C LYS A 152 8.16 20.42 -7.88
N TYR A 153 9.47 20.64 -7.91
CA TYR A 153 10.49 19.58 -7.80
C TYR A 153 11.44 19.84 -6.63
N ASP A 154 11.85 18.80 -5.90
CA ASP A 154 12.80 19.00 -4.79
C ASP A 154 14.24 19.20 -5.29
N ARG A 155 14.50 18.76 -6.53
CA ARG A 155 15.77 18.88 -7.26
C ARG A 155 15.46 19.12 -8.74
N VAL A 156 16.10 20.11 -9.34
CA VAL A 156 15.92 20.42 -10.76
C VAL A 156 17.24 20.76 -11.42
N LYS A 157 17.46 20.19 -12.60
CA LYS A 157 18.60 20.47 -13.47
C LYS A 157 18.11 21.45 -14.55
N LEU A 158 18.61 22.69 -14.53
CA LEU A 158 18.26 23.71 -15.52
C LEU A 158 19.42 23.92 -16.48
N ILE A 159 19.11 23.87 -17.77
CA ILE A 159 20.04 24.20 -18.84
C ILE A 159 19.95 25.71 -19.04
N GLN A 160 21.08 26.40 -18.92
CA GLN A 160 21.20 27.85 -19.08
C GLN A 160 22.20 28.15 -20.20
N GLY A 161 21.99 29.24 -20.94
CA GLY A 161 22.85 29.65 -22.05
C GLY A 161 22.22 29.45 -23.44
N GLY A 162 22.81 30.12 -24.43
CA GLY A 162 22.34 30.12 -25.83
C GLY A 162 22.77 28.87 -26.61
N PHE A 163 22.46 28.86 -27.92
CA PHE A 163 22.66 27.71 -28.82
C PHE A 163 24.11 27.16 -28.81
N PHE A 164 25.11 28.00 -28.53
CA PHE A 164 26.54 27.67 -28.63
C PHE A 164 27.26 27.36 -27.30
N ARG A 165 26.66 27.67 -26.13
CA ARG A 165 27.22 27.30 -24.81
C ARG A 165 26.09 27.01 -23.83
N LYS A 166 25.75 25.73 -23.68
CA LYS A 166 24.81 25.24 -22.68
C LYS A 166 25.56 24.88 -21.40
N THR A 167 25.37 25.68 -20.36
CA THR A 167 25.78 25.31 -19.01
C THR A 167 24.62 24.66 -18.29
N THR A 168 24.91 23.77 -17.35
CA THR A 168 23.87 23.16 -16.54
C THR A 168 24.04 23.57 -15.09
N LYS A 169 22.99 24.15 -14.51
CA LYS A 169 22.94 24.45 -13.09
C LYS A 169 21.94 23.55 -12.39
N LEU A 170 22.39 22.95 -11.29
CA LEU A 170 21.56 22.10 -10.44
C LEU A 170 21.06 22.93 -9.26
N TYR A 171 19.76 22.91 -9.01
CA TYR A 171 19.13 23.53 -7.85
C TYR A 171 18.47 22.46 -6.98
N THR A 172 18.61 22.58 -5.66
CA THR A 172 17.96 21.70 -4.68
C THR A 172 17.33 22.50 -3.55
N ILE A 173 16.33 21.93 -2.88
CA ILE A 173 15.75 22.52 -1.66
C ILE A 173 16.72 22.55 -0.48
N ASP A 174 17.77 21.74 -0.53
CA ASP A 174 18.78 21.63 0.54
C ASP A 174 19.82 22.75 0.44
N ASN A 175 20.08 23.26 -0.76
CA ASN A 175 21.08 24.30 -1.02
C ASN A 175 20.46 25.70 -1.25
N LEU A 176 19.21 25.94 -0.85
CA LEU A 176 18.50 27.20 -1.12
C LEU A 176 19.29 28.44 -0.74
N GLU A 177 19.90 28.45 0.44
CA GLU A 177 20.68 29.58 0.96
C GLU A 177 22.00 29.79 0.19
N LYS A 178 22.55 28.72 -0.40
CA LYS A 178 23.76 28.79 -1.23
C LYS A 178 23.44 29.23 -2.66
N ASP A 179 22.37 28.68 -3.22
CA ASP A 179 21.98 28.91 -4.62
C ASP A 179 21.24 30.24 -4.82
N PHE A 180 20.59 30.75 -3.77
CA PHE A 180 19.81 31.99 -3.73
C PHE A 180 20.15 32.79 -2.46
N THR A 181 21.34 33.39 -2.45
CA THR A 181 21.92 34.08 -1.28
C THR A 181 21.02 35.18 -0.72
N ASP A 182 20.29 35.89 -1.58
CA ASP A 182 19.44 37.01 -1.18
C ASP A 182 18.02 36.55 -0.76
N MET A 183 17.77 35.24 -0.70
CA MET A 183 16.44 34.72 -0.38
C MET A 183 16.09 34.92 1.10
N PRO A 184 14.97 35.59 1.42
CA PRO A 184 14.49 35.69 2.80
C PRO A 184 14.26 34.31 3.42
N LYS A 185 14.61 34.15 4.70
CA LYS A 185 14.43 32.89 5.45
C LYS A 185 13.00 32.35 5.37
N ALA A 186 12.00 33.23 5.45
CA ALA A 186 10.59 32.86 5.31
C ALA A 186 10.26 32.25 3.92
N PHE A 187 10.90 32.73 2.86
CA PHE A 187 10.66 32.24 1.50
C PHE A 187 11.35 30.90 1.25
N ALA A 188 12.58 30.72 1.75
CA ALA A 188 13.24 29.42 1.75
C ALA A 188 12.42 28.37 2.56
N ALA A 189 11.93 28.77 3.75
CA ALA A 189 11.04 27.94 4.56
C ALA A 189 9.74 27.59 3.83
N TYR A 190 9.16 28.51 3.06
CA TYR A 190 7.96 28.24 2.26
C TYR A 190 8.20 27.23 1.14
N ILE A 191 9.34 27.30 0.44
CA ILE A 191 9.71 26.28 -0.57
C ILE A 191 9.84 24.90 0.08
N ARG A 192 10.53 24.81 1.22
CA ARG A 192 10.66 23.54 1.98
C ARG A 192 9.30 23.05 2.47
N LEU A 193 8.44 23.93 2.99
CA LEU A 193 7.06 23.60 3.36
C LEU A 193 6.30 22.97 2.18
N LYS A 194 6.40 23.53 0.97
CA LYS A 194 5.77 22.97 -0.23
C LYS A 194 6.38 21.62 -0.63
N SER A 195 7.68 21.39 -0.42
CA SER A 195 8.28 20.07 -0.58
C SER A 195 7.66 19.05 0.38
N PHE A 196 7.60 19.34 1.67
CA PHE A 196 7.03 18.44 2.66
C PHE A 196 5.51 18.21 2.47
N GLN A 197 4.75 19.20 2.00
CA GLN A 197 3.34 19.00 1.61
C GLN A 197 3.19 17.98 0.47
N LYS A 198 4.04 18.07 -0.57
CA LYS A 198 4.06 17.06 -1.64
C LYS A 198 4.42 15.68 -1.10
N LYS A 199 5.42 15.60 -0.23
CA LYS A 199 5.83 14.35 0.43
C LYS A 199 4.69 13.74 1.25
N GLN A 200 3.97 14.54 2.03
CA GLN A 200 2.80 14.12 2.80
C GLN A 200 1.69 13.55 1.89
N SER A 201 1.43 14.20 0.76
CA SER A 201 0.46 13.75 -0.23
C SER A 201 0.85 12.39 -0.83
N ARG A 202 2.13 12.20 -1.19
CA ARG A 202 2.64 10.91 -1.72
C ARG A 202 2.49 9.79 -0.70
N ILE A 203 2.81 10.04 0.57
CA ILE A 203 2.66 9.05 1.65
C ILE A 203 1.17 8.71 1.84
N SER A 204 0.29 9.71 1.85
CA SER A 204 -1.15 9.48 2.02
C SER A 204 -1.73 8.69 0.85
N ALA A 205 -1.33 8.98 -0.38
CA ALA A 205 -1.71 8.19 -1.55
C ALA A 205 -1.23 6.74 -1.45
N ARG A 206 -0.02 6.51 -0.93
CA ARG A 206 0.52 5.17 -0.71
C ARG A 206 -0.26 4.40 0.36
N ILE A 207 -0.60 5.03 1.50
CA ILE A 207 -1.46 4.44 2.53
C ILE A 207 -2.82 4.06 1.94
N ASN A 208 -3.46 4.97 1.20
CA ASN A 208 -4.75 4.70 0.58
C ASN A 208 -4.67 3.56 -0.45
N LYS A 209 -3.58 3.46 -1.20
CA LYS A 209 -3.36 2.34 -2.13
C LYS A 209 -3.29 1.00 -1.39
N TYR A 210 -2.54 0.93 -0.29
CA TYR A 210 -2.46 -0.30 0.51
C TYR A 210 -3.79 -0.63 1.19
N LYS A 211 -4.47 0.37 1.76
CA LYS A 211 -5.78 0.20 2.37
C LYS A 211 -6.79 -0.38 1.38
N LYS A 212 -6.89 0.19 0.17
CA LYS A 212 -7.71 -0.33 -0.94
C LYS A 212 -7.33 -1.72 -1.43
N TYR A 213 -6.12 -2.20 -1.14
CA TYR A 213 -5.69 -3.55 -1.47
C TYR A 213 -6.13 -4.51 -0.38
N TYR A 214 -5.78 -4.23 0.88
CA TYR A 214 -6.12 -5.08 2.03
C TYR A 214 -7.63 -5.14 2.34
N GLU A 215 -8.41 -4.14 1.92
CA GLU A 215 -9.87 -4.12 2.08
C GLU A 215 -10.63 -4.80 0.92
N ARG A 216 -9.94 -5.39 -0.07
CA ARG A 216 -10.62 -6.12 -1.14
C ARG A 216 -11.21 -7.42 -0.61
N PRO A 217 -12.47 -7.76 -0.93
CA PRO A 217 -13.07 -9.04 -0.53
C PRO A 217 -12.22 -10.26 -0.91
N THR A 218 -11.60 -10.27 -2.09
CA THR A 218 -10.67 -11.33 -2.52
C THR A 218 -9.49 -11.50 -1.56
N GLU A 219 -8.89 -10.40 -1.12
CA GLU A 219 -7.73 -10.40 -0.22
C GLU A 219 -8.16 -10.77 1.20
N LEU A 220 -9.27 -10.20 1.68
CA LEU A 220 -9.83 -10.51 2.99
C LEU A 220 -10.14 -12.00 3.15
N PHE A 221 -10.72 -12.63 2.13
CA PHE A 221 -10.98 -14.07 2.12
C PHE A 221 -9.71 -14.90 2.12
N ALA A 222 -8.72 -14.55 1.30
CA ALA A 222 -7.45 -15.25 1.27
C ALA A 222 -6.69 -15.14 2.59
N ARG A 223 -6.77 -13.98 3.26
CA ARG A 223 -6.21 -13.78 4.60
C ARG A 223 -6.97 -14.53 5.69
N LEU A 224 -8.28 -14.73 5.56
CA LEU A 224 -9.04 -15.60 6.45
C LEU A 224 -8.53 -17.04 6.40
N VAL A 225 -8.38 -17.60 5.19
CA VAL A 225 -7.84 -18.96 4.99
C VAL A 225 -6.42 -19.07 5.54
N GLU A 226 -5.57 -18.08 5.27
CA GLU A 226 -4.21 -18.03 5.80
C GLU A 226 -4.21 -17.97 7.34
N GLY A 227 -5.08 -17.16 7.95
CA GLY A 227 -5.23 -17.05 9.40
C GLY A 227 -5.67 -18.34 10.05
N LEU A 228 -6.68 -19.01 9.49
CA LEU A 228 -7.18 -20.30 9.98
C LEU A 228 -6.11 -21.40 9.94
N TYR A 229 -5.19 -21.35 8.98
CA TYR A 229 -4.03 -22.25 8.93
C TYR A 229 -2.96 -21.90 9.97
N LEU A 230 -2.66 -20.60 10.15
CA LEU A 230 -1.60 -20.15 11.06
C LEU A 230 -1.98 -20.35 12.52
N ASP A 231 -3.19 -19.95 12.89
CA ASP A 231 -3.73 -20.08 14.25
C ASP A 231 -5.26 -20.06 14.19
N LYS A 232 -5.84 -21.26 14.18
CA LYS A 232 -7.29 -21.47 14.07
C LYS A 232 -8.04 -20.89 15.27
N GLU A 233 -7.54 -21.12 16.47
CA GLU A 233 -8.19 -20.69 17.72
C GLU A 233 -8.20 -19.17 17.81
N TRP A 234 -7.05 -18.53 17.58
CA TRP A 234 -6.96 -17.08 17.60
C TRP A 234 -7.80 -16.43 16.51
N THR A 235 -7.77 -16.99 15.29
CA THR A 235 -8.57 -16.47 14.17
C THR A 235 -10.06 -16.54 14.49
N GLN A 236 -10.55 -17.63 15.07
CA GLN A 236 -11.94 -17.75 15.51
C GLN A 236 -12.29 -16.79 16.65
N ALA A 237 -11.37 -16.55 17.58
CA ALA A 237 -11.58 -15.61 18.68
C ALA A 237 -11.72 -14.15 18.21
N ILE A 238 -10.91 -13.71 17.24
CA ILE A 238 -10.95 -12.32 16.73
C ILE A 238 -12.00 -12.10 15.63
N ALA A 239 -12.49 -13.17 15.02
CA ALA A 239 -13.42 -13.15 13.90
C ALA A 239 -14.54 -14.22 14.02
N PRO A 240 -15.29 -14.25 15.13
CA PRO A 240 -16.21 -15.34 15.45
C PRO A 240 -17.37 -15.48 14.46
N ASN A 241 -17.92 -14.37 13.95
CA ASN A 241 -19.10 -14.41 13.10
C ASN A 241 -18.75 -14.89 11.70
N VAL A 242 -17.70 -14.33 11.09
CA VAL A 242 -17.26 -14.70 9.75
C VAL A 242 -16.67 -16.11 9.73
N THR A 243 -15.95 -16.54 10.78
CA THR A 243 -15.42 -17.91 10.84
C THR A 243 -16.52 -18.94 11.02
N LYS A 244 -17.53 -18.67 11.86
CA LYS A 244 -18.72 -19.53 11.96
C LYS A 244 -19.39 -19.68 10.60
N ARG A 245 -19.68 -18.56 9.93
CA ARG A 245 -20.30 -18.56 8.60
C ARG A 245 -19.46 -19.30 7.56
N PHE A 246 -18.14 -19.08 7.59
CA PHE A 246 -17.19 -19.78 6.74
C PHE A 246 -17.28 -21.30 6.93
N TYR A 247 -17.28 -21.80 8.17
CA TYR A 247 -17.37 -23.24 8.42
C TYR A 247 -18.72 -23.85 8.05
N ASP A 248 -19.82 -23.11 8.23
CA ASP A 248 -21.14 -23.57 7.77
C ASP A 248 -21.15 -23.77 6.24
N LEU A 249 -20.62 -22.80 5.50
CA LEU A 249 -20.50 -22.87 4.05
C LEU A 249 -19.50 -23.93 3.59
N LEU A 250 -18.39 -24.10 4.30
CA LEU A 250 -17.38 -25.12 4.02
C LEU A 250 -17.98 -26.53 4.12
N LYS A 251 -18.75 -26.80 5.19
CA LYS A 251 -19.43 -28.09 5.41
C LYS A 251 -20.47 -28.40 4.34
N CYS A 252 -21.14 -27.37 3.81
CA CYS A 252 -22.08 -27.51 2.69
C CYS A 252 -21.39 -27.60 1.31
N GLY A 253 -20.06 -27.67 1.26
CA GLY A 253 -19.30 -27.81 0.02
C GLY A 253 -19.20 -26.53 -0.81
N TYR A 254 -19.56 -25.37 -0.24
CA TYR A 254 -19.62 -24.11 -0.99
C TYR A 254 -18.25 -23.64 -1.50
N TYR A 255 -17.19 -23.92 -0.72
CA TYR A 255 -15.81 -23.58 -1.09
C TYR A 255 -15.08 -24.71 -1.83
N HIS A 256 -15.84 -25.63 -2.44
CA HIS A 256 -15.31 -26.71 -3.28
C HIS A 256 -14.17 -27.48 -2.57
N GLU A 257 -12.98 -27.50 -3.17
CA GLU A 257 -11.84 -28.28 -2.74
C GLU A 257 -11.16 -27.76 -1.46
N LEU A 258 -11.52 -26.55 -1.01
CA LEU A 258 -10.96 -25.93 0.20
C LEU A 258 -11.21 -26.77 1.46
N VAL A 259 -12.29 -27.55 1.50
CA VAL A 259 -12.64 -28.42 2.65
C VAL A 259 -11.55 -29.45 2.96
N ASN A 260 -10.73 -29.81 1.98
CA ASN A 260 -9.68 -30.81 2.17
C ASN A 260 -8.41 -30.22 2.80
N LEU A 261 -8.39 -28.91 3.08
CA LEU A 261 -7.20 -28.17 3.52
C LEU A 261 -7.30 -27.58 4.94
N LEU A 262 -8.50 -27.53 5.54
CA LEU A 262 -8.80 -26.77 6.78
C LEU A 262 -9.56 -27.58 7.84
#